data_AF-A0A9N9UD49-F1
#
_entry.id   AF-A0A9N9UD49-F1
#
_cell.length_a   1.000
_cell.length_b   1.000
_cell.length_c   1.000
_cell.angle_alpha   90.00
_cell.angle_beta   90.00
_cell.angle_gamma   90.00
#
_symmetry.space_group_name_H-M   'P 1'
#
loop_
_entity.id
_entity.type
_entity.pdbx_description
1 polymer ?
#
loop_
_entity_poly.entity_id
_entity_poly.type
_entity_poly.pdbx_seq_one_letter_code
_entity_poly.pdbx_strand_id
1 'polypeptide(L)'
;MADNKGNSSGSGGLSKFPREILSMICENLCSHCTSKPQDGKDLDWGNLPSALLALSKTCRVLREIAQPITYHVVASVPNYAQFPKFIRTLDERPDLAAQIRWLCQHTYECGGWDYDNAEEVELVKGVAKRLGMQREDDVDFESADEEDTSLGKFCIELLIALAPNLEALQVYMENDGNYEGTKYYYTAERRRQIGLEAASLHRLKRLEIVTDDDWGVSANVPGIPVLLSLAPNLEHLSLYRCKGLSDEWDGEDEESRIIFRNGAISSLRVVEFKGSALEGDADTDSLISGIVSRAPQLERFSYQSQAAYLGEHIDVHFSARDFLRCLRRTKNSLKFLNIDLTEHSLHSDSGETIESHVLQSFTALETVKLDDTSFCRHRGNPEVPSTCLTDTLPTNLKTLVLRLYEGSQAWADLERLAAESRKFPNLRRVQIENILRMHSDVAENVFPRQADEHCNALLDAFAEKSIDFAWSITIE
;
A
#
# COMPACT_ATOMS: atom_id res chain seq x y z
N MET A 1 42.09 14.14 -59.36
CA MET A 1 40.66 13.81 -59.63
C MET A 1 40.29 12.68 -58.69
N ALA A 2 39.48 12.82 -57.64
CA ALA A 2 38.85 13.96 -56.99
C ALA A 2 38.75 13.60 -55.49
N ASP A 3 39.22 14.49 -54.62
CA ASP A 3 39.08 14.38 -53.16
C ASP A 3 37.61 14.56 -52.78
N ASN A 4 36.96 13.48 -52.37
CA ASN A 4 35.61 13.53 -51.82
C ASN A 4 35.67 13.85 -50.32
N LYS A 5 35.98 15.11 -49.99
CA LYS A 5 35.77 15.68 -48.65
C LYS A 5 34.27 15.84 -48.41
N GLY A 6 33.62 14.75 -48.03
CA GLY A 6 32.27 14.77 -47.51
C GLY A 6 32.24 15.55 -46.19
N ASN A 7 31.77 16.79 -46.24
CA ASN A 7 31.28 17.54 -45.10
C ASN A 7 30.14 16.73 -44.45
N SER A 8 30.45 15.94 -43.42
CA SER A 8 29.43 15.41 -42.51
C SER A 8 28.94 16.55 -41.62
N SER A 9 28.04 17.36 -42.18
CA SER A 9 27.18 18.27 -41.44
C SER A 9 26.65 17.56 -40.20
N GLY A 10 27.04 18.08 -39.04
CA GLY A 10 26.98 17.37 -37.77
C GLY A 10 25.61 16.79 -37.46
N SER A 11 25.51 15.46 -37.43
CA SER A 11 24.33 14.79 -36.87
C SER A 11 24.26 15.14 -35.38
N GLY A 12 23.16 15.77 -34.98
CA GLY A 12 22.85 16.07 -33.58
C GLY A 12 22.45 14.80 -32.84
N GLY A 13 23.42 13.94 -32.54
CA GLY A 13 23.19 12.71 -31.78
C GLY A 13 23.18 12.97 -30.26
N LEU A 14 22.35 12.22 -29.53
CA LEU A 14 22.26 12.27 -28.07
C LEU A 14 23.62 12.12 -27.36
N SER A 15 24.57 11.39 -27.97
CA SER A 15 25.92 11.19 -27.44
C SER A 15 26.77 12.46 -27.34
N LYS A 16 26.33 13.59 -27.91
CA LYS A 16 27.00 14.89 -27.77
C LYS A 16 26.61 15.65 -26.50
N PHE A 17 25.54 15.23 -25.82
CA PHE A 17 25.17 15.84 -24.55
C PHE A 17 26.15 15.46 -23.44
N PRO A 18 26.39 16.36 -22.46
CA PRO A 18 27.10 16.02 -21.23
C PRO A 18 26.45 14.84 -20.50
N ARG A 19 27.25 14.06 -19.76
CA ARG A 19 26.77 12.84 -19.07
C ARG A 19 25.66 13.16 -18.08
N GLU A 20 25.70 14.34 -17.47
CA GLU A 20 24.73 14.85 -16.51
C GLU A 20 23.36 15.04 -17.16
N ILE A 21 23.32 15.62 -18.38
CA ILE A 21 22.08 15.80 -19.13
C ILE A 21 21.52 14.45 -19.55
N LEU A 22 22.37 13.51 -19.98
CA LEU A 22 21.95 12.15 -20.29
C LEU A 22 21.42 11.40 -19.07
N SER A 23 22.02 11.60 -17.88
CA SER A 23 21.51 11.05 -16.61
C SER A 23 20.14 11.60 -16.29
N MET A 24 19.97 12.93 -16.35
CA MET A 24 18.67 13.58 -16.13
C MET A 24 17.60 13.06 -17.08
N ILE A 25 17.93 12.88 -18.37
CA ILE A 25 17.00 12.30 -19.35
C ILE A 25 16.63 10.87 -18.92
N CYS A 26 17.60 10.05 -18.53
CA CYS A 26 17.35 8.69 -18.08
C CYS A 26 16.52 8.63 -16.79
N GLU A 27 16.78 9.51 -15.82
CA GLU A 27 15.99 9.62 -14.58
C GLU A 27 14.54 10.01 -14.87
N ASN A 28 14.29 10.90 -15.84
CA ASN A 28 12.92 11.25 -16.26
C ASN A 28 12.18 10.10 -16.98
N LEU A 29 12.89 9.05 -17.39
CA LEU A 29 12.30 7.82 -17.95
C LEU A 29 12.15 6.71 -16.89
N CYS A 30 12.58 6.95 -15.65
CA CYS A 30 12.50 6.01 -14.55
C CYS A 30 11.31 6.35 -13.65
N SER A 31 10.36 5.42 -13.49
CA SER A 31 9.17 5.62 -12.65
C SER A 31 9.53 5.91 -11.18
N HIS A 32 10.61 5.33 -10.66
CA HIS A 32 11.16 5.63 -9.33
C HIS A 32 11.53 7.11 -9.19
N CYS A 33 12.29 7.65 -10.15
CA CYS A 33 12.84 9.01 -10.05
C CYS A 33 11.79 10.08 -10.30
N THR A 34 10.74 9.78 -11.09
CA THR A 34 9.65 10.72 -11.36
C THR A 34 8.55 10.70 -10.29
N SER A 35 8.36 9.57 -9.61
CA SER A 35 7.31 9.43 -8.60
C SER A 35 7.71 10.12 -7.31
N LYS A 36 6.87 11.04 -6.84
CA LYS A 36 7.02 11.56 -5.48
C LYS A 36 6.54 10.50 -4.50
N PRO A 37 7.35 10.10 -3.50
CA PRO A 37 6.94 9.12 -2.49
C PRO A 37 5.69 9.52 -1.67
N GLN A 38 5.27 10.79 -1.74
CA GLN A 38 4.30 11.37 -0.80
C GLN A 38 2.84 11.31 -1.22
N ASP A 39 2.54 11.00 -2.48
CA ASP A 39 1.18 11.23 -2.99
C ASP A 39 0.19 10.11 -2.64
N GLY A 40 0.62 9.04 -1.96
CA GLY A 40 -0.25 7.91 -1.59
C GLY A 40 -0.95 7.25 -2.79
N LYS A 41 -0.50 7.57 -4.01
CA LYS A 41 -0.95 6.92 -5.23
C LYS A 41 -0.28 5.56 -5.31
N ASP A 42 -1.04 4.58 -5.76
CA ASP A 42 -0.50 3.27 -6.11
C ASP A 42 0.67 3.48 -7.07
N LEU A 43 1.79 2.83 -6.74
CA LEU A 43 2.93 2.83 -7.64
C LEU A 43 2.49 2.09 -8.90
N ASP A 44 2.55 2.77 -10.03
CA ASP A 44 2.32 2.13 -11.33
C ASP A 44 3.54 1.23 -11.64
N TRP A 45 3.52 0.04 -11.05
CA TRP A 45 4.52 -1.00 -11.24
C TRP A 45 4.53 -1.54 -12.67
N GLY A 46 3.47 -1.33 -13.45
CA GLY A 46 3.28 -1.91 -14.78
C GLY A 46 4.14 -1.28 -15.87
N ASN A 47 4.60 -0.04 -15.68
CA ASN A 47 5.44 0.64 -16.66
C ASN A 47 6.92 0.26 -16.50
N LEU A 48 7.28 -0.91 -17.05
CA LEU A 48 8.68 -1.34 -17.14
C LEU A 48 9.56 -0.32 -17.89
N PRO A 49 10.86 -0.21 -17.57
CA PRO A 49 11.76 0.77 -18.17
C PRO A 49 12.22 0.37 -19.58
N SER A 50 11.29 0.00 -20.47
CA SER A 50 11.56 -0.44 -21.84
C SER A 50 12.39 0.61 -22.61
N ALA A 51 12.11 1.90 -22.38
CA ALA A 51 12.88 3.00 -22.95
C ALA A 51 14.33 3.03 -22.45
N LEU A 52 14.56 2.84 -21.15
CA LEU A 52 15.92 2.82 -20.57
C LEU A 52 16.72 1.60 -21.02
N LEU A 53 16.07 0.44 -21.12
CA LEU A 53 16.68 -0.77 -21.66
C LEU A 53 17.02 -0.61 -23.15
N ALA A 54 16.16 0.05 -23.93
CA ALA A 54 16.46 0.37 -25.32
C ALA A 54 17.67 1.32 -25.40
N LEU A 55 17.70 2.38 -24.59
CA LEU A 55 18.81 3.33 -24.53
C LEU A 55 20.14 2.65 -24.16
N SER A 56 20.15 1.77 -23.17
CA SER A 56 21.37 1.05 -22.75
C SER A 56 21.92 0.10 -23.82
N LYS A 57 21.09 -0.29 -24.80
CA LYS A 57 21.48 -1.11 -25.94
C LYS A 57 22.00 -0.31 -27.14
N THR A 58 21.85 1.02 -27.16
CA THR A 58 22.22 1.85 -28.32
C THR A 58 23.73 2.07 -28.48
N CYS A 59 24.43 2.51 -27.43
CA CYS A 59 25.87 2.78 -27.47
C CYS A 59 26.51 2.63 -26.07
N ARG A 60 27.85 2.60 -26.00
CA ARG A 60 28.59 2.40 -24.74
C ARG A 60 28.32 3.51 -23.70
N VAL A 61 28.30 4.77 -24.14
CA VAL A 61 28.04 5.91 -23.24
C VAL A 61 26.65 5.84 -22.63
N LEU A 62 25.62 5.58 -23.45
CA LEU A 62 24.25 5.44 -22.97
C LEU A 62 24.08 4.17 -22.13
N ARG A 63 24.80 3.08 -22.41
CA ARG A 63 24.83 1.90 -21.56
C ARG A 63 25.33 2.22 -20.16
N GLU A 64 26.47 2.90 -20.04
CA GLU A 64 27.07 3.25 -18.76
C GLU A 64 26.16 4.13 -17.90
N ILE A 65 25.32 4.96 -18.52
CA ILE A 65 24.41 5.88 -17.83
C ILE A 65 23.06 5.23 -17.54
N ALA A 66 22.44 4.62 -18.56
CA ALA A 66 21.09 4.08 -18.45
C ALA A 66 21.05 2.76 -17.69
N GLN A 67 22.08 1.91 -17.77
CA GLN A 67 22.06 0.58 -17.13
C GLN A 67 21.86 0.68 -15.60
N PRO A 68 22.61 1.49 -14.83
CA PRO A 68 22.32 1.67 -13.40
C PRO A 68 20.86 2.03 -13.11
N ILE A 69 20.29 2.95 -13.90
CA ILE A 69 18.93 3.45 -13.73
C ILE A 69 17.88 2.40 -14.13
N THR A 70 18.18 1.51 -15.09
CA THR A 70 17.30 0.36 -15.41
C THR A 70 17.08 -0.58 -14.22
N TYR A 71 18.02 -0.62 -13.26
CA TYR A 71 17.92 -1.47 -12.07
C TYR A 71 17.20 -0.79 -10.91
N HIS A 72 16.84 0.51 -10.99
CA HIS A 72 16.13 1.20 -9.91
C HIS A 72 14.81 0.51 -9.54
N VAL A 73 14.10 -0.06 -10.53
CA VAL A 73 12.80 -0.70 -10.35
C VAL A 73 12.83 -2.11 -10.91
N VAL A 74 12.72 -3.10 -10.02
CA VAL A 74 12.46 -4.50 -10.39
C VAL A 74 10.96 -4.73 -10.23
N ALA A 75 10.20 -4.34 -11.26
CA ALA A 75 8.73 -4.38 -11.29
C ALA A 75 8.16 -5.80 -11.23
N SER A 76 8.92 -6.76 -11.72
CA SER A 76 8.56 -8.17 -11.77
C SER A 76 9.84 -8.94 -11.52
N VAL A 77 9.84 -9.77 -10.49
CA VAL A 77 10.88 -10.79 -10.32
C VAL A 77 10.96 -11.60 -11.63
N PRO A 78 12.15 -11.79 -12.22
CA PRO A 78 12.28 -12.53 -13.46
C PRO A 78 11.68 -13.92 -13.32
N ASN A 79 11.07 -14.42 -14.40
CA ASN A 79 10.61 -15.80 -14.44
C ASN A 79 11.78 -16.79 -14.27
N TYR A 80 11.41 -18.04 -14.05
CA TYR A 80 12.30 -19.15 -13.75
C TYR A 80 13.62 -19.18 -14.56
N ALA A 81 13.56 -19.20 -15.88
CA ALA A 81 14.74 -19.35 -16.73
C ALA A 81 15.70 -18.14 -16.72
N GLN A 82 15.25 -17.02 -16.15
CA GLN A 82 16.01 -15.77 -16.07
C GLN A 82 16.45 -15.44 -14.64
N PHE A 83 15.79 -15.99 -13.62
CA PHE A 83 16.11 -15.70 -12.23
C PHE A 83 17.56 -16.03 -11.85
N PRO A 84 18.12 -17.22 -12.14
CA PRO A 84 19.51 -17.53 -11.82
C PRO A 84 20.49 -16.60 -12.54
N LYS A 85 20.20 -16.22 -13.78
CA LYS A 85 21.02 -15.27 -14.56
C LYS A 85 20.96 -13.87 -13.97
N PHE A 86 19.80 -13.48 -13.45
CA PHE A 86 19.63 -12.21 -12.75
C PHE A 86 20.39 -12.21 -11.44
N ILE A 87 20.26 -13.24 -10.61
CA ILE A 87 21.04 -13.41 -9.38
C ILE A 87 22.54 -13.41 -9.66
N ARG A 88 23.01 -14.16 -10.67
CA ARG A 88 24.40 -14.13 -11.13
C ARG A 88 24.84 -12.70 -11.41
N THR A 89 24.02 -11.95 -12.15
CA THR A 89 24.32 -10.57 -12.50
C THR A 89 24.42 -9.69 -11.26
N LEU A 90 23.50 -9.80 -10.30
CA LEU A 90 23.53 -8.99 -9.08
C LEU A 90 24.71 -9.33 -8.17
N ASP A 91 25.03 -10.62 -8.05
CA ASP A 91 26.17 -11.10 -7.25
C ASP A 91 27.52 -10.69 -7.87
N GLU A 92 27.68 -10.84 -9.19
CA GLU A 92 28.89 -10.42 -9.91
C GLU A 92 29.01 -8.88 -10.06
N ARG A 93 27.89 -8.16 -9.98
CA ARG A 93 27.80 -6.70 -10.11
C ARG A 93 27.08 -6.08 -8.92
N PRO A 94 27.71 -6.07 -7.73
CA PRO A 94 27.13 -5.45 -6.54
C PRO A 94 26.86 -3.94 -6.73
N ASP A 95 27.56 -3.28 -7.66
CA ASP A 95 27.30 -1.90 -8.04
C ASP A 95 25.91 -1.71 -8.68
N LEU A 96 25.41 -2.71 -9.42
CA LEU A 96 24.06 -2.74 -9.99
C LEU A 96 23.02 -3.16 -8.94
N ALA A 97 23.33 -4.15 -8.10
CA ALA A 97 22.46 -4.56 -7.01
C ALA A 97 22.19 -3.40 -6.04
N ALA A 98 23.22 -2.59 -5.75
CA ALA A 98 23.10 -1.36 -4.98
C ALA A 98 22.26 -0.25 -5.66
N GLN A 99 21.92 -0.37 -6.95
CA GLN A 99 21.01 0.54 -7.63
C GLN A 99 19.54 0.16 -7.45
N ILE A 100 19.23 -1.05 -6.99
CA ILE A 100 17.84 -1.44 -6.73
C ILE A 100 17.27 -0.53 -5.64
N ARG A 101 16.19 0.16 -5.97
CA ARG A 101 15.43 1.05 -5.08
C ARG A 101 14.08 0.46 -4.79
N TRP A 102 13.41 -0.10 -5.78
CA TRP A 102 12.12 -0.72 -5.62
C TRP A 102 12.13 -2.17 -6.11
N LEU A 103 11.53 -3.04 -5.30
CA LEU A 103 11.37 -4.46 -5.58
C LEU A 103 9.90 -4.84 -5.43
N CYS A 104 9.36 -5.47 -6.47
CA CYS A 104 7.96 -5.87 -6.53
C CYS A 104 7.85 -7.37 -6.85
N GLN A 105 7.28 -8.11 -5.91
CA GLN A 105 6.87 -9.49 -6.10
C GLN A 105 5.43 -9.50 -6.62
N HIS A 106 5.27 -9.86 -7.89
CA HIS A 106 3.98 -9.86 -8.60
C HIS A 106 3.29 -11.23 -8.56
N THR A 107 4.00 -12.30 -8.18
CA THR A 107 3.46 -13.65 -8.06
C THR A 107 4.12 -14.35 -6.86
N TYR A 108 3.37 -15.27 -6.26
CA TYR A 108 3.90 -16.21 -5.27
C TYR A 108 5.02 -17.08 -5.87
N GLU A 109 4.78 -17.62 -7.07
CA GLU A 109 5.71 -18.50 -7.77
C GLU A 109 6.89 -17.71 -8.39
N CYS A 110 7.84 -17.32 -7.55
CA CYS A 110 9.14 -16.87 -8.03
C CYS A 110 10.02 -18.07 -8.41
N GLY A 111 9.68 -18.81 -9.46
CA GLY A 111 10.55 -19.87 -10.01
C GLY A 111 9.92 -21.26 -10.06
N GLY A 112 9.59 -21.70 -11.28
CA GLY A 112 9.52 -23.12 -11.66
C GLY A 112 10.83 -23.50 -12.33
N TRP A 113 11.76 -24.05 -11.57
CA TRP A 113 13.13 -24.27 -12.01
C TRP A 113 13.19 -25.33 -13.10
N ASP A 114 14.11 -25.14 -14.04
CA ASP A 114 14.54 -26.26 -14.88
C ASP A 114 15.45 -27.11 -13.98
N TYR A 115 14.86 -28.06 -13.24
CA TYR A 115 15.56 -28.93 -12.29
C TYR A 115 16.71 -29.69 -12.95
N ASP A 116 16.70 -29.80 -14.28
CA ASP A 116 17.80 -30.37 -15.07
C ASP A 116 19.08 -29.50 -15.04
N ASN A 117 19.04 -28.28 -14.48
CA ASN A 117 20.18 -27.35 -14.41
C ASN A 117 20.73 -27.15 -12.99
N ALA A 118 21.31 -28.22 -12.43
CA ALA A 118 21.94 -28.23 -11.10
C ALA A 118 22.97 -27.10 -10.88
N GLU A 119 23.66 -26.64 -11.93
CA GLU A 119 24.63 -25.52 -11.80
C GLU A 119 23.95 -24.19 -11.43
N GLU A 120 22.73 -23.94 -11.92
CA GLU A 120 21.98 -22.72 -11.60
C GLU A 120 21.42 -22.76 -10.17
N VAL A 121 20.98 -23.93 -9.70
CA VAL A 121 20.56 -24.11 -8.30
C VAL A 121 21.75 -23.92 -7.36
N GLU A 122 22.88 -24.55 -7.62
CA GLU A 122 24.10 -24.43 -6.82
C GLU A 122 24.65 -23.00 -6.78
N LEU A 123 24.54 -22.27 -7.89
CA LEU A 123 24.88 -20.85 -7.92
C LEU A 123 24.04 -20.08 -6.90
N VAL A 124 22.71 -20.22 -6.95
CA VAL A 124 21.80 -19.43 -6.12
C VAL A 124 21.92 -19.83 -4.65
N LYS A 125 22.04 -21.14 -4.35
CA LYS A 125 22.40 -21.64 -3.03
C LYS A 125 23.69 -20.98 -2.55
N GLY A 126 24.76 -21.03 -3.36
CA GLY A 126 26.06 -20.44 -3.05
C GLY A 126 26.01 -18.93 -2.73
N VAL A 127 25.16 -18.15 -3.42
CA VAL A 127 24.94 -16.72 -3.11
C VAL A 127 24.26 -16.57 -1.75
N ALA A 128 23.21 -17.34 -1.47
CA ALA A 128 22.52 -17.33 -0.18
C ALA A 128 23.46 -17.70 0.98
N LYS A 129 24.35 -18.70 0.80
CA LYS A 129 25.40 -19.06 1.78
C LYS A 129 26.31 -17.87 2.07
N ARG A 130 26.78 -17.14 1.05
CA ARG A 130 27.62 -15.95 1.22
C ARG A 130 26.93 -14.79 1.93
N LEU A 131 25.61 -14.67 1.78
CA LEU A 131 24.81 -13.64 2.44
C LEU A 131 24.40 -14.03 3.87
N GLY A 132 24.80 -15.21 4.36
CA GLY A 132 24.48 -15.71 5.70
C GLY A 132 23.02 -16.11 5.85
N MET A 133 22.38 -16.59 4.78
CA MET A 133 20.95 -16.93 4.79
C MET A 133 20.68 -18.41 5.13
N GLN A 134 21.65 -19.30 4.95
CA GLN A 134 21.52 -20.76 5.17
C GLN A 134 21.47 -21.12 6.67
N ARG A 135 20.94 -22.29 7.04
CA ARG A 135 21.34 -22.97 8.30
C ARG A 135 22.10 -24.25 8.01
N GLU A 136 22.99 -24.64 8.92
CA GLU A 136 23.75 -25.89 8.79
C GLU A 136 22.86 -27.15 8.81
N ASP A 137 21.66 -27.05 9.38
CA ASP A 137 20.68 -28.13 9.55
C ASP A 137 19.44 -28.00 8.64
N ASP A 138 19.46 -27.08 7.66
CA ASP A 138 18.32 -26.87 6.76
C ASP A 138 18.29 -27.92 5.66
N VAL A 139 17.68 -29.06 5.98
CA VAL A 139 17.52 -30.19 5.05
C VAL A 139 16.75 -29.76 3.81
N ASP A 140 15.76 -28.88 3.95
CA ASP A 140 14.91 -28.43 2.83
C ASP A 140 15.71 -27.53 1.88
N PHE A 141 16.54 -26.63 2.42
CA PHE A 141 17.45 -25.83 1.60
C PHE A 141 18.48 -26.69 0.85
N GLU A 142 19.03 -27.72 1.48
CA GLU A 142 20.01 -28.59 0.82
C GLU A 142 19.36 -29.57 -0.16
N SER A 143 18.13 -30.04 0.10
CA SER A 143 17.43 -31.06 -0.69
C SER A 143 16.46 -30.54 -1.76
N ALA A 144 16.42 -29.22 -2.00
CA ALA A 144 15.48 -28.52 -2.89
C ALA A 144 15.54 -28.89 -4.40
N ASP A 145 15.97 -30.10 -4.75
CA ASP A 145 16.52 -30.42 -6.05
C ASP A 145 15.50 -31.00 -7.06
N GLU A 146 14.29 -31.46 -6.69
CA GLU A 146 13.44 -32.16 -7.69
C GLU A 146 11.89 -31.98 -7.62
N GLU A 147 11.25 -31.69 -6.47
CA GLU A 147 9.77 -31.64 -6.41
C GLU A 147 9.18 -30.50 -5.55
N ASP A 148 10.02 -29.68 -4.91
CA ASP A 148 9.55 -28.69 -3.94
C ASP A 148 9.50 -27.28 -4.54
N THR A 149 8.40 -26.58 -4.23
CA THR A 149 8.20 -25.14 -4.49
C THR A 149 9.12 -24.26 -3.64
N SER A 150 10.00 -24.86 -2.83
CA SER A 150 10.84 -24.23 -1.80
C SER A 150 11.82 -23.19 -2.33
N LEU A 151 12.40 -23.37 -3.52
CA LEU A 151 13.34 -22.39 -4.06
C LEU A 151 12.64 -21.07 -4.43
N GLY A 152 11.36 -21.10 -4.83
CA GLY A 152 10.63 -19.85 -5.07
C GLY A 152 10.43 -19.02 -3.80
N LYS A 153 10.35 -19.69 -2.65
CA LYS A 153 10.13 -19.10 -1.33
C LYS A 153 11.29 -18.18 -0.91
N PHE A 154 12.55 -18.59 -1.16
CA PHE A 154 13.71 -17.76 -0.81
C PHE A 154 14.14 -16.77 -1.91
N CYS A 155 13.60 -16.85 -3.13
CA CYS A 155 14.01 -15.98 -4.24
C CYS A 155 13.84 -14.50 -3.90
N ILE A 156 12.68 -14.14 -3.33
CA ILE A 156 12.40 -12.76 -2.92
C ILE A 156 13.30 -12.34 -1.74
N GLU A 157 13.50 -13.24 -0.77
CA GLU A 157 14.38 -13.02 0.38
C GLU A 157 15.83 -12.76 -0.05
N LEU A 158 16.30 -13.50 -1.06
CA LEU A 158 17.63 -13.36 -1.64
C LEU A 158 17.78 -12.01 -2.35
N LEU A 159 16.77 -11.60 -3.12
CA LEU A 159 16.76 -10.29 -3.78
C LEU A 159 16.77 -9.15 -2.75
N ILE A 160 16.01 -9.27 -1.66
CA ILE A 160 16.02 -8.32 -0.54
C ILE A 160 17.43 -8.23 0.05
N ALA A 161 18.10 -9.36 0.28
CA ALA A 161 19.45 -9.40 0.83
C ALA A 161 20.52 -8.81 -0.12
N LEU A 162 20.32 -8.93 -1.45
CA LEU A 162 21.21 -8.37 -2.47
C LEU A 162 20.98 -6.86 -2.72
N ALA A 163 19.87 -6.29 -2.27
CA ALA A 163 19.48 -4.90 -2.52
C ALA A 163 19.67 -4.00 -1.28
N PRO A 164 20.91 -3.60 -0.92
CA PRO A 164 21.18 -2.89 0.34
C PRO A 164 20.57 -1.47 0.40
N ASN A 165 20.15 -0.93 -0.73
CA ASN A 165 19.60 0.42 -0.85
C ASN A 165 18.11 0.41 -1.21
N LEU A 166 17.41 -0.66 -0.87
CA LEU A 166 15.97 -0.81 -1.10
C LEU A 166 15.19 0.26 -0.34
N GLU A 167 14.31 0.98 -1.04
CA GLU A 167 13.48 2.09 -0.55
C GLU A 167 11.99 1.73 -0.50
N ALA A 168 11.53 0.88 -1.42
CA ALA A 168 10.17 0.33 -1.41
C ALA A 168 10.16 -1.16 -1.73
N LEU A 169 9.32 -1.90 -1.03
CA LEU A 169 9.16 -3.34 -1.17
C LEU A 169 7.67 -3.65 -1.25
N GLN A 170 7.25 -4.29 -2.34
CA GLN A 170 5.95 -4.95 -2.44
C GLN A 170 6.19 -6.45 -2.43
N VAL A 171 5.57 -7.14 -1.48
CA VAL A 171 5.69 -8.59 -1.31
C VAL A 171 4.34 -9.25 -1.32
N TYR A 172 4.31 -10.41 -1.94
CA TYR A 172 3.12 -11.23 -2.06
C TYR A 172 3.10 -12.26 -0.91
N MET A 173 1.98 -12.36 -0.18
CA MET A 173 1.82 -13.27 0.97
C MET A 173 0.44 -13.94 0.98
N GLU A 174 0.42 -15.27 1.11
CA GLU A 174 -0.80 -16.07 1.23
C GLU A 174 -1.14 -16.36 2.70
N ASN A 175 -2.43 -16.55 3.01
CA ASN A 175 -2.87 -16.84 4.36
C ASN A 175 -2.77 -18.32 4.73
N ASP A 176 -2.83 -19.21 3.75
CA ASP A 176 -2.86 -20.66 3.98
C ASP A 176 -1.53 -21.13 4.58
N GLY A 177 -1.53 -21.33 5.90
CA GLY A 177 -0.45 -21.95 6.68
C GLY A 177 -0.05 -23.36 6.22
N ASN A 178 -0.64 -23.88 5.15
CA ASN A 178 -0.15 -25.03 4.40
C ASN A 178 1.17 -24.76 3.67
N TYR A 179 1.56 -23.50 3.50
CA TYR A 179 2.81 -23.14 2.83
C TYR A 179 3.73 -22.35 3.75
N GLU A 180 4.89 -22.93 4.03
CA GLU A 180 5.97 -22.27 4.78
C GLU A 180 6.52 -20.98 4.13
N GLY A 181 6.07 -20.66 2.91
CA GLY A 181 6.56 -19.57 2.07
C GLY A 181 6.30 -18.15 2.59
N THR A 182 5.50 -17.99 3.64
CA THR A 182 5.21 -16.66 4.21
C THR A 182 5.97 -16.36 5.49
N LYS A 183 6.90 -17.23 5.90
CA LYS A 183 7.65 -17.08 7.15
C LYS A 183 8.85 -16.14 7.05
N TYR A 184 9.35 -15.85 5.84
CA TYR A 184 10.60 -15.09 5.62
C TYR A 184 11.77 -15.64 6.45
N TYR A 185 11.88 -16.97 6.41
CA TYR A 185 12.76 -17.72 7.29
C TYR A 185 14.23 -17.41 7.03
N TYR A 186 14.65 -17.31 5.77
CA TYR A 186 16.05 -17.08 5.39
C TYR A 186 16.49 -15.65 5.71
N THR A 187 15.56 -14.70 5.64
CA THR A 187 15.73 -13.31 6.04
C THR A 187 15.88 -13.20 7.56
N ALA A 188 15.05 -13.93 8.31
CA ALA A 188 15.18 -14.05 9.76
C ALA A 188 16.49 -14.73 10.15
N GLU A 189 16.91 -15.78 9.44
CA GLU A 189 18.20 -16.45 9.64
C GLU A 189 19.37 -15.51 9.41
N ARG A 190 19.36 -14.79 8.28
CA ARG A 190 20.36 -13.77 7.99
C ARG A 190 20.48 -12.78 9.13
N ARG A 191 19.36 -12.25 9.63
CA ARG A 191 19.35 -11.37 10.81
C ARG A 191 20.02 -12.02 12.02
N ARG A 192 19.78 -13.32 12.28
CA ARG A 192 20.43 -14.06 13.37
C ARG A 192 21.95 -14.18 13.17
N GLN A 193 22.39 -14.47 11.96
CA GLN A 193 23.80 -14.74 11.67
C GLN A 193 24.68 -13.50 11.61
N ILE A 194 24.24 -12.46 10.88
CA ILE A 194 25.05 -11.26 10.66
C ILE A 194 24.65 -10.09 11.58
N GLY A 195 23.61 -10.28 12.39
CA GLY A 195 23.07 -9.27 13.31
C GLY A 195 22.11 -8.29 12.64
N LEU A 196 21.29 -7.63 13.46
CA LEU A 196 20.24 -6.71 12.99
C LEU A 196 20.79 -5.55 12.17
N GLU A 197 21.87 -4.90 12.61
CA GLU A 197 22.45 -3.74 11.90
C GLU A 197 22.90 -4.09 10.48
N ALA A 198 23.58 -5.22 10.30
CA ALA A 198 24.03 -5.64 8.97
C ALA A 198 22.89 -6.19 8.10
N ALA A 199 21.85 -6.74 8.74
CA ALA A 199 20.69 -7.26 8.04
C ALA A 199 19.64 -6.19 7.71
N SER A 200 19.70 -5.04 8.37
CA SER A 200 18.65 -4.01 8.32
C SER A 200 18.53 -3.36 6.95
N LEU A 201 17.28 -3.14 6.57
CA LEU A 201 16.85 -2.38 5.41
C LEU A 201 16.67 -0.91 5.81
N HIS A 202 17.75 -0.24 6.23
CA HIS A 202 17.68 1.14 6.75
C HIS A 202 17.12 2.16 5.75
N ARG A 203 17.15 1.87 4.45
CA ARG A 203 16.57 2.73 3.42
C ARG A 203 15.12 2.42 3.11
N LEU A 204 14.58 1.30 3.61
CA LEU A 204 13.22 0.88 3.31
C LEU A 204 12.25 1.82 4.03
N LYS A 205 11.48 2.56 3.22
CA LYS A 205 10.49 3.53 3.68
C LYS A 205 9.08 3.07 3.41
N ARG A 206 8.89 2.15 2.47
CA ARG A 206 7.57 1.69 2.03
C ARG A 206 7.52 0.18 1.95
N LEU A 207 6.55 -0.41 2.64
CA LEU A 207 6.27 -1.83 2.62
C LEU A 207 4.81 -2.03 2.25
N GLU A 208 4.58 -2.79 1.19
CA GLU A 208 3.25 -3.22 0.76
C GLU A 208 3.17 -4.75 0.86
N ILE A 209 2.18 -5.23 1.60
CA ILE A 209 1.83 -6.65 1.65
C ILE A 209 0.61 -6.83 0.75
N VAL A 210 0.78 -7.60 -0.32
CA VAL A 210 -0.28 -7.91 -1.29
C VAL A 210 -0.61 -9.39 -1.25
N THR A 211 -1.82 -9.72 -1.69
CA THR A 211 -2.27 -11.09 -1.90
C THR A 211 -3.28 -11.10 -3.05
N ASP A 212 -3.27 -12.15 -3.85
CA ASP A 212 -4.31 -12.49 -4.83
C ASP A 212 -5.32 -13.47 -4.23
N ASP A 213 -5.05 -13.91 -3.00
CA ASP A 213 -5.93 -14.76 -2.25
C ASP A 213 -7.27 -14.05 -2.03
N ASP A 214 -8.33 -14.70 -2.48
CA ASP A 214 -9.71 -14.27 -2.26
C ASP A 214 -10.16 -14.48 -0.81
N TRP A 215 -9.35 -15.17 0.01
CA TRP A 215 -9.49 -15.36 1.46
C TRP A 215 -8.77 -14.28 2.28
N GLY A 216 -8.05 -13.36 1.62
CA GLY A 216 -7.28 -12.31 2.26
C GLY A 216 -6.00 -12.80 2.95
N VAL A 217 -5.39 -11.95 3.77
CA VAL A 217 -4.14 -12.23 4.51
C VAL A 217 -4.26 -11.79 5.96
N SER A 218 -3.83 -12.64 6.89
CA SER A 218 -3.80 -12.27 8.30
C SER A 218 -2.59 -11.37 8.61
N ALA A 219 -2.78 -10.35 9.45
CA ALA A 219 -1.71 -9.44 9.82
C ALA A 219 -0.62 -10.09 10.70
N ASN A 220 -0.91 -11.25 11.28
CA ASN A 220 0.02 -12.06 12.07
C ASN A 220 0.78 -13.12 11.25
N VAL A 221 0.71 -13.09 9.92
CA VAL A 221 1.61 -13.89 9.08
C VAL A 221 3.08 -13.57 9.45
N PRO A 222 3.94 -14.55 9.81
CA PRO A 222 5.25 -14.34 10.45
C PRO A 222 6.22 -13.50 9.62
N GLY A 223 6.08 -13.53 8.30
CA GLY A 223 6.86 -12.69 7.40
C GLY A 223 6.70 -11.19 7.66
N ILE A 224 5.50 -10.76 8.05
CA ILE A 224 5.22 -9.35 8.34
C ILE A 224 6.08 -8.86 9.52
N PRO A 225 6.04 -9.47 10.72
CA PRO A 225 6.94 -9.12 11.82
C PRO A 225 8.43 -9.15 11.44
N VAL A 226 8.87 -10.13 10.65
CA VAL A 226 10.27 -10.24 10.20
C VAL A 226 10.66 -9.01 9.38
N LEU A 227 9.88 -8.68 8.34
CA LEU A 227 10.16 -7.53 7.47
C LEU A 227 10.10 -6.20 8.23
N LEU A 228 9.08 -6.02 9.09
CA LEU A 228 8.97 -4.83 9.94
C LEU A 228 10.18 -4.67 10.86
N SER A 229 10.69 -5.78 11.42
CA SER A 229 11.86 -5.74 12.31
C SER A 229 13.15 -5.31 11.60
N LEU A 230 13.23 -5.48 10.29
CA LEU A 230 14.38 -5.09 9.48
C LEU A 230 14.31 -3.65 8.97
N ALA A 231 13.15 -3.00 9.06
CA ALA A 231 12.86 -1.71 8.44
C ALA A 231 12.65 -0.59 9.49
N PRO A 232 13.68 -0.19 10.25
CA PRO A 232 13.53 0.77 11.36
C PRO A 232 13.08 2.18 10.91
N ASN A 233 13.25 2.50 9.63
CA ASN A 233 12.88 3.79 9.04
C ASN A 233 11.62 3.68 8.17
N LEU A 234 10.78 2.66 8.38
CA LEU A 234 9.56 2.49 7.61
C LEU A 234 8.61 3.66 7.86
N GLU A 235 8.22 4.36 6.78
CA GLU A 235 7.34 5.52 6.79
C GLU A 235 5.91 5.16 6.31
N HIS A 236 5.76 4.12 5.47
CA HIS A 236 4.49 3.71 4.86
C HIS A 236 4.33 2.19 4.93
N LEU A 237 3.24 1.75 5.56
CA LEU A 237 2.77 0.36 5.56
C LEU A 237 1.42 0.26 4.86
N SER A 238 1.31 -0.62 3.86
CA SER A 238 0.03 -0.95 3.20
C SER A 238 -0.23 -2.45 3.32
N LEU A 239 -1.43 -2.81 3.76
CA LEU A 239 -1.90 -4.20 3.85
C LEU A 239 -3.11 -4.34 2.93
N TYR A 240 -2.97 -5.11 1.85
CA TYR A 240 -4.07 -5.40 0.92
C TYR A 240 -4.79 -6.66 1.37
N ARG A 241 -6.12 -6.65 1.27
CA ARG A 241 -6.97 -7.78 1.65
C ARG A 241 -6.65 -8.32 3.04
N CYS A 242 -6.42 -7.43 4.00
CA CYS A 242 -6.14 -7.83 5.37
C CYS A 242 -7.42 -8.27 6.07
N LYS A 243 -7.38 -9.39 6.79
CA LYS A 243 -8.54 -9.91 7.54
C LYS A 243 -8.44 -9.76 9.06
N GLY A 244 -7.43 -9.05 9.55
CA GLY A 244 -7.19 -8.87 10.98
C GLY A 244 -6.18 -9.87 11.53
N LEU A 245 -6.40 -10.38 12.73
CA LEU A 245 -5.58 -11.44 13.32
C LEU A 245 -6.34 -12.76 13.17
N SER A 246 -5.66 -13.83 12.73
CA SER A 246 -6.26 -15.17 12.71
C SER A 246 -5.85 -15.96 13.95
N ASP A 247 -6.82 -16.64 14.55
CA ASP A 247 -6.64 -17.64 15.60
C ASP A 247 -6.16 -19.00 15.08
N GLU A 248 -6.27 -19.25 13.77
CA GLU A 248 -5.96 -20.54 13.13
C GLU A 248 -4.47 -20.85 13.08
N TRP A 249 -3.63 -19.94 13.58
CA TRP A 249 -2.20 -20.16 13.69
C TRP A 249 -1.90 -20.98 14.95
N ASP A 250 -1.84 -22.30 14.77
CA ASP A 250 -1.42 -23.33 15.75
C ASP A 250 0.01 -23.14 16.32
N GLY A 251 0.70 -22.06 15.95
CA GLY A 251 2.00 -21.73 16.51
C GLY A 251 1.87 -21.38 17.99
N GLU A 252 2.33 -22.26 18.87
CA GLU A 252 2.39 -22.05 20.34
C GLU A 252 3.22 -20.83 20.78
N ASP A 253 3.86 -20.11 19.85
CA ASP A 253 4.72 -18.99 20.17
C ASP A 253 3.91 -17.70 20.30
N GLU A 254 3.66 -17.31 21.57
CA GLU A 254 3.11 -16.03 21.98
C GLU A 254 3.86 -14.83 21.35
N GLU A 255 5.12 -15.01 20.92
CA GLU A 255 5.86 -14.00 20.16
C GLU A 255 5.26 -13.69 18.78
N SER A 256 4.55 -14.64 18.15
CA SER A 256 3.92 -14.46 16.82
C SER A 256 2.71 -13.51 16.89
N ARG A 257 2.05 -13.42 18.05
CA ARG A 257 0.98 -12.46 18.30
C ARG A 257 1.51 -11.02 18.44
N ILE A 258 2.81 -10.85 18.69
CA ILE A 258 3.44 -9.54 18.80
C ILE A 258 3.96 -9.10 17.41
N ILE A 259 3.03 -8.72 16.53
CA ILE A 259 3.37 -8.23 15.18
C ILE A 259 4.35 -7.05 15.26
N PHE A 260 4.15 -6.18 16.24
CA PHE A 260 4.94 -4.97 16.42
C PHE A 260 5.81 -5.07 17.66
N ARG A 261 7.01 -5.65 17.51
CA ARG A 261 8.05 -5.54 18.55
C ARG A 261 8.44 -4.07 18.75
N ASN A 262 8.86 -3.73 19.97
CA ASN A 262 9.13 -2.36 20.39
C ASN A 262 10.09 -1.64 19.42
N GLY A 263 9.66 -0.50 18.88
CA GLY A 263 10.48 0.44 18.10
C GLY A 263 10.46 0.28 16.58
N ALA A 264 10.02 -0.88 16.05
CA ALA A 264 10.14 -1.21 14.62
C ALA A 264 9.43 -0.22 13.68
N ILE A 265 8.32 0.38 14.12
CA ILE A 265 7.48 1.27 13.30
C ILE A 265 7.34 2.69 13.89
N SER A 266 8.34 3.13 14.65
CA SER A 266 8.32 4.47 15.27
C SER A 266 8.33 5.64 14.26
N SER A 267 8.87 5.38 13.07
CA SER A 267 8.92 6.32 11.94
C SER A 267 7.68 6.28 11.04
N LEU A 268 6.70 5.44 11.37
CA LEU A 268 5.54 5.20 10.50
C LEU A 268 4.62 6.42 10.47
N ARG A 269 4.32 6.88 9.25
CA ARG A 269 3.52 8.09 8.97
C ARG A 269 2.26 7.78 8.17
N VAL A 270 2.26 6.67 7.42
CA VAL A 270 1.14 6.25 6.58
C VAL A 270 0.80 4.79 6.87
N VAL A 271 -0.47 4.53 7.18
CA VAL A 271 -1.05 3.19 7.30
C VAL A 271 -2.25 3.09 6.37
N GLU A 272 -2.24 2.08 5.51
CA GLU A 272 -3.32 1.82 4.57
C GLU A 272 -3.77 0.36 4.63
N PHE A 273 -5.06 0.16 4.71
CA PHE A 273 -5.73 -1.14 4.54
C PHE A 273 -6.57 -1.04 3.27
N LYS A 274 -6.29 -1.88 2.27
CA LYS A 274 -6.88 -1.77 0.93
C LYS A 274 -7.65 -3.02 0.57
N GLY A 275 -8.94 -2.86 0.32
CA GLY A 275 -9.84 -4.01 0.09
C GLY A 275 -9.79 -4.99 1.26
N SER A 276 -9.74 -4.50 2.49
CA SER A 276 -9.59 -5.32 3.70
C SER A 276 -10.94 -5.55 4.37
N ALA A 277 -11.15 -6.70 4.98
CA ALA A 277 -12.37 -7.03 5.70
C ALA A 277 -12.02 -7.29 7.18
N LEU A 278 -12.13 -6.25 8.00
CA LEU A 278 -11.76 -6.33 9.42
C LEU A 278 -12.99 -6.56 10.29
N GLU A 279 -12.92 -7.55 11.18
CA GLU A 279 -13.99 -7.88 12.12
C GLU A 279 -14.02 -6.92 13.32
N GLY A 280 -15.20 -6.70 13.89
CA GLY A 280 -15.49 -5.86 15.06
C GLY A 280 -15.12 -6.52 16.39
N ASP A 281 -13.97 -7.18 16.46
CA ASP A 281 -13.54 -7.98 17.61
C ASP A 281 -12.38 -7.33 18.40
N ALA A 282 -11.98 -8.00 19.49
CA ALA A 282 -10.91 -7.52 20.37
C ALA A 282 -9.53 -7.63 19.72
N ASP A 283 -9.36 -8.56 18.78
CA ASP A 283 -8.09 -8.83 18.12
C ASP A 283 -7.79 -7.78 17.05
N THR A 284 -8.80 -7.39 16.28
CA THR A 284 -8.72 -6.25 15.36
C THR A 284 -8.49 -4.95 16.13
N ASP A 285 -9.16 -4.71 17.27
CA ASP A 285 -8.85 -3.55 18.11
C ASP A 285 -7.38 -3.59 18.55
N SER A 286 -6.89 -4.76 18.99
CA SER A 286 -5.51 -4.95 19.43
C SER A 286 -4.51 -4.71 18.29
N LEU A 287 -4.82 -5.13 17.06
CA LEU A 287 -4.02 -4.87 15.87
C LEU A 287 -3.92 -3.36 15.59
N ILE A 288 -5.05 -2.67 15.46
CA ILE A 288 -5.07 -1.23 15.11
C ILE A 288 -4.46 -0.41 16.26
N SER A 289 -4.88 -0.65 17.50
CA SER A 289 -4.31 -0.01 18.69
C SER A 289 -2.80 -0.31 18.82
N GLY A 290 -2.37 -1.50 18.44
CA GLY A 290 -0.99 -1.95 18.42
C GLY A 290 -0.11 -1.13 17.46
N ILE A 291 -0.59 -0.90 16.24
CA ILE A 291 0.06 -0.04 15.23
C ILE A 291 0.12 1.40 15.75
N VAL A 292 -1.04 1.96 16.11
CA VAL A 292 -1.18 3.37 16.48
C VAL A 292 -0.35 3.72 17.72
N SER A 293 -0.29 2.83 18.71
CA SER A 293 0.49 3.05 19.93
C SER A 293 2.00 3.13 19.70
N ARG A 294 2.49 2.58 18.59
CA ARG A 294 3.92 2.54 18.22
C ARG A 294 4.28 3.51 17.10
N ALA A 295 3.29 4.10 16.44
CA ALA A 295 3.44 5.09 15.38
C ALA A 295 2.94 6.49 15.84
N PRO A 296 3.64 7.16 16.78
CA PRO A 296 3.18 8.46 17.30
C PRO A 296 3.15 9.56 16.23
N GLN A 297 3.91 9.38 15.14
CA GLN A 297 4.00 10.30 14.00
C GLN A 297 3.03 9.97 12.88
N LEU A 298 2.02 9.12 13.10
CA LEU A 298 1.05 8.77 12.06
C LEU A 298 0.31 10.02 11.56
N GLU A 299 0.48 10.33 10.28
CA GLU A 299 -0.13 11.50 9.63
C GLU A 299 -1.30 11.11 8.73
N ARG A 300 -1.32 9.87 8.23
CA ARG A 300 -2.33 9.37 7.31
C ARG A 300 -2.80 7.98 7.71
N PHE A 301 -4.11 7.83 7.82
CA PHE A 301 -4.77 6.54 7.97
C PHE A 301 -5.82 6.39 6.88
N SER A 302 -5.80 5.26 6.18
CA SER A 302 -6.80 4.90 5.18
C SER A 302 -7.26 3.46 5.38
N TYR A 303 -8.57 3.28 5.43
CA TYR A 303 -9.22 1.98 5.39
C TYR A 303 -10.18 1.96 4.20
N GLN A 304 -10.06 0.92 3.37
CA GLN A 304 -10.99 0.60 2.31
C GLN A 304 -11.50 -0.82 2.52
N SER A 305 -12.80 -0.93 2.78
CA SER A 305 -13.49 -2.20 2.97
C SER A 305 -13.48 -3.05 1.71
N GLN A 306 -13.57 -4.36 1.90
CA GLN A 306 -14.04 -5.32 0.91
C GLN A 306 -15.20 -6.11 1.53
N ALA A 307 -16.06 -6.71 0.69
CA ALA A 307 -17.04 -7.67 1.16
C ALA A 307 -16.34 -8.82 1.90
N ALA A 308 -17.07 -9.56 2.73
CA ALA A 308 -16.53 -10.75 3.37
C ALA A 308 -15.92 -11.67 2.28
N TYR A 309 -14.75 -12.22 2.59
CA TYR A 309 -14.05 -13.13 1.70
C TYR A 309 -14.91 -14.36 1.41
N LEU A 310 -14.66 -15.03 0.29
CA LEU A 310 -15.39 -16.26 -0.06
C LEU A 310 -15.38 -17.19 1.15
N GLY A 311 -16.52 -17.77 1.53
CA GLY A 311 -16.60 -18.74 2.64
C GLY A 311 -16.43 -18.19 4.06
N GLU A 312 -16.01 -16.94 4.26
CA GLU A 312 -15.96 -16.30 5.58
C GLU A 312 -17.25 -15.54 5.89
N HIS A 313 -17.66 -15.54 7.16
CA HIS A 313 -18.79 -14.76 7.64
C HIS A 313 -18.27 -13.77 8.67
N ILE A 314 -18.32 -12.48 8.34
CA ILE A 314 -18.02 -11.41 9.30
C ILE A 314 -19.35 -11.01 9.94
N ASP A 315 -19.54 -11.39 11.20
CA ASP A 315 -20.77 -11.08 11.95
C ASP A 315 -20.93 -9.58 12.12
N VAL A 316 -19.85 -8.91 12.52
CA VAL A 316 -19.81 -7.47 12.78
C VAL A 316 -18.54 -6.93 12.16
N HIS A 317 -18.67 -6.00 11.22
CA HIS A 317 -17.51 -5.31 10.67
C HIS A 317 -16.96 -4.25 11.64
N PHE A 318 -15.65 -4.02 11.60
CA PHE A 318 -15.02 -2.94 12.36
C PHE A 318 -15.56 -1.58 11.92
N SER A 319 -16.16 -0.84 12.86
CA SER A 319 -16.90 0.38 12.53
C SER A 319 -16.00 1.61 12.44
N ALA A 320 -16.51 2.70 11.87
CA ALA A 320 -15.83 3.99 11.90
C ALA A 320 -15.60 4.49 13.35
N ARG A 321 -16.52 4.18 14.28
CA ARG A 321 -16.37 4.49 15.71
C ARG A 321 -15.18 3.74 16.30
N ASP A 322 -15.03 2.47 15.98
CA ASP A 322 -13.92 1.63 16.47
C ASP A 322 -12.57 2.14 15.94
N PHE A 323 -12.46 2.47 14.65
CA PHE A 323 -11.25 3.09 14.10
C PHE A 323 -10.87 4.37 14.85
N LEU A 324 -11.83 5.26 15.09
CA LEU A 324 -11.56 6.51 15.81
C LEU A 324 -11.18 6.29 17.27
N ARG A 325 -11.74 5.28 17.93
CA ARG A 325 -11.34 4.86 19.27
C ARG A 325 -9.85 4.49 19.29
N CYS A 326 -9.41 3.64 18.36
CA CYS A 326 -8.01 3.23 18.26
C CYS A 326 -7.08 4.40 17.89
N LEU A 327 -7.50 5.25 16.95
CA LEU A 327 -6.72 6.40 16.43
C LEU A 327 -6.61 7.58 17.41
N ARG A 328 -7.29 7.55 18.56
CA ARG A 328 -7.32 8.66 19.51
C ARG A 328 -5.93 9.12 19.98
N ARG A 329 -4.93 8.24 19.96
CA ARG A 329 -3.55 8.59 20.35
C ARG A 329 -2.81 9.46 19.33
N THR A 330 -3.21 9.41 18.06
CA THR A 330 -2.61 10.20 16.96
C THR A 330 -3.40 11.46 16.64
N LYS A 331 -4.36 11.84 17.49
CA LYS A 331 -5.21 13.02 17.29
C LYS A 331 -4.49 14.36 17.02
N ASN A 332 -3.22 14.47 17.43
CA ASN A 332 -2.39 15.66 17.24
C ASN A 332 -1.43 15.56 16.05
N SER A 333 -1.34 14.40 15.40
CA SER A 333 -0.45 14.14 14.26
C SER A 333 -1.21 13.74 12.99
N LEU A 334 -2.38 13.09 13.13
CA LEU A 334 -3.20 12.61 12.03
C LEU A 334 -3.81 13.79 11.26
N LYS A 335 -3.39 13.93 9.99
CA LYS A 335 -3.83 14.98 9.06
C LYS A 335 -4.83 14.48 8.03
N PHE A 336 -4.75 13.20 7.67
CA PHE A 336 -5.62 12.58 6.69
C PHE A 336 -6.27 11.33 7.29
N LEU A 337 -7.61 11.27 7.19
CA LEU A 337 -8.41 10.12 7.55
C LEU A 337 -9.31 9.74 6.37
N ASN A 338 -9.24 8.48 5.95
CA ASN A 338 -10.22 7.87 5.05
C ASN A 338 -10.73 6.59 5.69
N ILE A 339 -12.04 6.52 5.94
CA ILE A 339 -12.72 5.30 6.31
C ILE A 339 -13.78 5.09 5.23
N ASP A 340 -13.60 4.02 4.48
CA ASP A 340 -14.46 3.61 3.38
C ASP A 340 -15.01 2.23 3.74
N LEU A 341 -16.30 2.18 4.07
CA LEU A 341 -17.09 1.03 4.51
C LEU A 341 -18.11 0.62 3.45
N THR A 342 -17.89 1.03 2.20
CA THR A 342 -18.83 0.86 1.10
C THR A 342 -19.28 -0.58 0.94
N GLU A 343 -18.34 -1.51 0.96
CA GLU A 343 -18.58 -2.94 0.76
C GLU A 343 -19.20 -3.64 1.99
N HIS A 344 -19.09 -3.07 3.18
CA HIS A 344 -19.64 -3.65 4.43
C HIS A 344 -21.14 -3.39 4.62
N SER A 345 -21.66 -2.38 3.93
CA SER A 345 -22.93 -1.74 4.27
C SER A 345 -24.16 -2.41 3.65
N LEU A 346 -24.03 -3.65 3.18
CA LEU A 346 -25.14 -4.45 2.63
C LEU A 346 -26.00 -5.10 3.72
N HIS A 347 -25.48 -5.32 4.94
CA HIS A 347 -26.14 -6.21 5.91
C HIS A 347 -26.27 -5.71 7.35
N SER A 348 -25.64 -4.58 7.74
CA SER A 348 -25.73 -4.08 9.12
C SER A 348 -26.63 -2.85 9.26
N ASP A 349 -27.84 -3.05 9.78
CA ASP A 349 -28.77 -1.99 10.20
C ASP A 349 -28.41 -1.36 11.56
N SER A 350 -27.28 -1.75 12.16
CA SER A 350 -26.95 -1.46 13.57
C SER A 350 -25.59 -0.77 13.80
N GLY A 351 -24.93 -0.28 12.75
CA GLY A 351 -23.64 0.39 12.90
C GLY A 351 -23.73 1.57 13.87
N GLU A 352 -22.91 1.55 14.93
CA GLU A 352 -22.79 2.68 15.83
C GLU A 352 -22.15 3.86 15.07
N THR A 353 -22.93 4.92 14.84
CA THR A 353 -22.42 6.15 14.23
C THR A 353 -21.34 6.76 15.12
N ILE A 354 -20.38 7.46 14.50
CA ILE A 354 -19.39 8.26 15.21
C ILE A 354 -20.11 9.19 16.18
N GLU A 355 -19.71 9.13 17.46
CA GLU A 355 -20.26 10.05 18.47
C GLU A 355 -19.94 11.50 18.04
N SER A 356 -20.88 12.41 18.34
CA SER A 356 -20.63 13.85 18.23
C SER A 356 -19.29 14.19 18.89
N HIS A 357 -18.61 15.26 18.49
CA HIS A 357 -17.32 15.71 19.06
C HIS A 357 -16.09 14.78 18.95
N VAL A 358 -16.19 13.51 18.54
CA VAL A 358 -15.00 12.63 18.49
C VAL A 358 -13.96 13.14 17.50
N LEU A 359 -14.35 13.43 16.26
CA LEU A 359 -13.46 13.98 15.25
C LEU A 359 -12.98 15.40 15.60
N GLN A 360 -13.76 16.19 16.34
CA GLN A 360 -13.32 17.51 16.85
C GLN A 360 -12.08 17.42 17.74
N SER A 361 -11.85 16.26 18.39
CA SER A 361 -10.66 16.04 19.21
C SER A 361 -9.36 15.84 18.40
N PHE A 362 -9.47 15.59 17.08
CA PHE A 362 -8.34 15.45 16.16
C PHE A 362 -7.90 16.82 15.65
N THR A 363 -7.08 17.49 16.45
CA THR A 363 -6.69 18.89 16.23
C THR A 363 -5.84 19.14 14.98
N ALA A 364 -5.15 18.11 14.49
CA ALA A 364 -4.32 18.18 13.28
C ALA A 364 -5.05 17.74 11.99
N LEU A 365 -6.30 17.29 12.10
CA LEU A 365 -7.01 16.66 10.98
C LEU A 365 -7.42 17.69 9.93
N GLU A 366 -6.91 17.51 8.71
CA GLU A 366 -7.11 18.43 7.59
C GLU A 366 -8.00 17.84 6.50
N THR A 367 -7.97 16.51 6.31
CA THR A 367 -8.78 15.82 5.31
C THR A 367 -9.52 14.65 5.94
N VAL A 368 -10.82 14.60 5.70
CA VAL A 368 -11.71 13.52 6.14
C VAL A 368 -12.46 12.98 4.94
N LYS A 369 -12.43 11.65 4.78
CA LYS A 369 -13.27 10.90 3.85
C LYS A 369 -14.08 9.86 4.62
N LEU A 370 -15.41 9.91 4.50
CA LEU A 370 -16.32 9.05 5.26
C LEU A 370 -17.55 8.67 4.43
N ASP A 371 -18.16 7.56 4.79
CA ASP A 371 -19.50 7.17 4.37
C ASP A 371 -20.58 7.84 5.21
N ASP A 372 -21.76 8.05 4.63
CA ASP A 372 -22.92 8.53 5.39
C ASP A 372 -23.31 7.63 6.57
N THR A 373 -23.13 6.31 6.45
CA THR A 373 -23.35 5.33 7.52
C THR A 373 -22.45 5.57 8.73
N SER A 374 -21.30 6.24 8.54
CA SER A 374 -20.37 6.53 9.62
C SER A 374 -20.83 7.66 10.53
N PHE A 375 -21.65 8.60 10.05
CA PHE A 375 -22.01 9.80 10.81
C PHE A 375 -23.52 10.11 10.87
N CYS A 376 -24.31 9.61 9.93
CA CYS A 376 -25.71 10.00 9.75
C CYS A 376 -26.62 9.26 10.74
N ARG A 377 -27.13 10.00 11.74
CA ARG A 377 -28.04 9.48 12.78
C ARG A 377 -29.52 9.43 12.34
N HIS A 378 -29.83 9.92 11.15
CA HIS A 378 -31.21 9.93 10.61
C HIS A 378 -31.67 8.57 10.12
N ARG A 379 -30.75 7.63 9.90
CA ARG A 379 -31.08 6.27 9.49
C ARG A 379 -31.92 5.62 10.59
N GLY A 380 -33.19 5.36 10.28
CA GLY A 380 -34.18 4.82 11.22
C GLY A 380 -34.85 5.84 12.14
N ASN A 381 -34.42 7.11 12.17
CA ASN A 381 -35.06 8.17 12.94
C ASN A 381 -34.96 9.55 12.26
N PRO A 382 -35.93 9.92 11.40
CA PRO A 382 -35.92 11.20 10.69
C PRO A 382 -36.17 12.41 11.60
N GLU A 383 -36.57 12.21 12.87
CA GLU A 383 -36.80 13.32 13.82
C GLU A 383 -35.50 13.90 14.39
N VAL A 384 -34.36 13.23 14.19
CA VAL A 384 -33.06 13.72 14.64
C VAL A 384 -32.73 15.04 13.91
N PRO A 385 -32.26 16.09 14.60
CA PRO A 385 -31.82 17.31 13.93
C PRO A 385 -30.69 17.01 12.92
N SER A 386 -30.71 17.69 11.77
CA SER A 386 -29.67 17.59 10.72
C SER A 386 -28.35 18.25 11.14
N THR A 387 -27.77 17.81 12.25
CA THR A 387 -26.53 18.34 12.86
C THR A 387 -25.39 17.33 12.88
N CYS A 388 -25.59 16.13 12.36
CA CYS A 388 -24.62 15.05 12.31
C CYS A 388 -23.25 15.53 11.80
N LEU A 389 -23.19 16.27 10.68
CA LEU A 389 -21.91 16.79 10.16
C LEU A 389 -21.36 17.94 11.02
N THR A 390 -22.19 18.94 11.34
CA THR A 390 -21.75 20.13 12.07
C THR A 390 -21.30 19.83 13.50
N ASP A 391 -21.85 18.78 14.12
CA ASP A 391 -21.50 18.33 15.47
C ASP A 391 -20.27 17.40 15.48
N THR A 392 -19.91 16.82 14.34
CA THR A 392 -18.85 15.81 14.27
C THR A 392 -17.53 16.41 13.76
N LEU A 393 -17.56 17.22 12.71
CA LEU A 393 -16.35 17.67 12.00
C LEU A 393 -15.46 18.61 12.84
N PRO A 394 -14.12 18.54 12.69
CA PRO A 394 -13.20 19.47 13.34
C PRO A 394 -13.15 20.83 12.62
N THR A 395 -12.86 21.89 13.36
CA THR A 395 -12.79 23.27 12.83
C THR A 395 -11.57 23.54 11.93
N ASN A 396 -10.52 22.71 12.03
CA ASN A 396 -9.30 22.78 11.21
C ASN A 396 -9.40 22.05 9.86
N LEU A 397 -10.56 21.45 9.57
CA LEU A 397 -10.78 20.70 8.35
C LEU A 397 -10.60 21.57 7.10
N LYS A 398 -9.87 21.08 6.10
CA LYS A 398 -9.65 21.72 4.80
C LYS A 398 -10.42 21.04 3.68
N THR A 399 -10.49 19.71 3.72
CA THR A 399 -11.13 18.90 2.68
C THR A 399 -12.08 17.88 3.33
N LEU A 400 -13.32 17.88 2.89
CA LEU A 400 -14.31 16.85 3.23
C LEU A 400 -14.67 16.07 1.97
N VAL A 401 -14.64 14.75 2.04
CA VAL A 401 -15.21 13.86 1.02
C VAL A 401 -16.25 12.97 1.68
N LEU A 402 -17.47 12.96 1.14
CA LEU A 402 -18.53 12.10 1.65
C LEU A 402 -18.96 11.11 0.57
N ARG A 403 -19.06 9.83 0.93
CA ARG A 403 -19.70 8.80 0.12
C ARG A 403 -21.16 8.68 0.54
N LEU A 404 -22.05 8.99 -0.39
CA LEU A 404 -23.49 8.97 -0.15
C LEU A 404 -24.12 7.85 -0.97
N TYR A 405 -24.94 7.04 -0.32
CA TYR A 405 -25.68 5.97 -0.99
C TYR A 405 -27.06 6.44 -1.41
N GLU A 406 -27.71 5.59 -2.18
CA GLU A 406 -29.13 5.71 -2.43
C GLU A 406 -29.96 5.82 -1.15
N GLY A 407 -30.87 6.80 -1.13
CA GLY A 407 -31.72 7.06 0.03
C GLY A 407 -31.02 7.79 1.18
N SER A 408 -29.77 8.24 0.99
CA SER A 408 -29.04 8.98 2.02
C SER A 408 -29.87 10.14 2.57
N GLN A 409 -29.91 10.23 3.90
CA GLN A 409 -30.56 11.35 4.61
C GLN A 409 -29.55 12.46 4.95
N ALA A 410 -28.29 12.33 4.54
CA ALA A 410 -27.23 13.29 4.84
C ALA A 410 -27.32 14.60 4.03
N TRP A 411 -28.24 14.70 3.06
CA TRP A 411 -28.44 15.91 2.25
C TRP A 411 -28.79 17.14 3.11
N ALA A 412 -29.68 16.98 4.09
CA ALA A 412 -30.05 18.07 5.00
C ALA A 412 -28.87 18.51 5.89
N ASP A 413 -28.00 17.58 6.26
CA ASP A 413 -26.76 17.87 6.97
C ASP A 413 -25.77 18.65 6.12
N LEU A 414 -25.69 18.37 4.82
CA LEU A 414 -24.85 19.11 3.87
C LEU A 414 -25.34 20.53 3.64
N GLU A 415 -26.65 20.72 3.49
CA GLU A 415 -27.27 22.05 3.40
C GLU A 415 -26.96 22.87 4.67
N ARG A 416 -27.07 22.23 5.84
CA ARG A 416 -26.71 22.87 7.10
C ARG A 416 -25.22 23.18 7.18
N LEU A 417 -24.35 22.27 6.76
CA LEU A 417 -22.90 22.50 6.72
C LEU A 417 -22.56 23.72 5.85
N ALA A 418 -23.21 23.88 4.68
CA ALA A 418 -23.04 25.06 3.84
C ALA A 418 -23.50 26.35 4.56
N ALA A 419 -24.68 26.32 5.19
CA ALA A 419 -25.23 27.44 5.95
C ALA A 419 -24.36 27.84 7.15
N GLU A 420 -23.77 26.86 7.84
CA GLU A 420 -22.93 27.04 9.03
C GLU A 420 -21.41 27.00 8.74
N SER A 421 -21.00 27.09 7.48
CA SER A 421 -19.60 27.04 7.02
C SER A 421 -18.64 27.99 7.74
N ARG A 422 -19.15 29.09 8.31
CA ARG A 422 -18.37 30.00 9.18
C ARG A 422 -17.76 29.31 10.41
N LYS A 423 -18.33 28.19 10.87
CA LYS A 423 -17.77 27.36 11.94
C LYS A 423 -16.51 26.59 11.50
N PHE A 424 -16.31 26.45 10.18
CA PHE A 424 -15.21 25.71 9.56
C PHE A 424 -14.38 26.66 8.67
N PRO A 425 -13.69 27.65 9.26
CA PRO A 425 -13.04 28.72 8.51
C PRO A 425 -11.92 28.24 7.57
N ASN A 426 -11.44 27.01 7.76
CA ASN A 426 -10.38 26.40 6.95
C ASN A 426 -10.91 25.50 5.83
N LEU A 427 -12.22 25.23 5.78
CA LEU A 427 -12.81 24.33 4.80
C LEU A 427 -12.73 24.98 3.43
N ARG A 428 -12.03 24.31 2.51
CA ARG A 428 -11.77 24.79 1.15
C ARG A 428 -12.42 23.94 0.09
N ARG A 429 -12.64 22.65 0.39
CA ARG A 429 -13.19 21.70 -0.56
C ARG A 429 -14.18 20.74 0.11
N VAL A 430 -15.32 20.54 -0.54
CA VAL A 430 -16.30 19.51 -0.25
C VAL A 430 -16.51 18.69 -1.52
N GLN A 431 -16.36 17.38 -1.42
CA GLN A 431 -16.59 16.45 -2.53
C GLN A 431 -17.63 15.41 -2.15
N ILE A 432 -18.59 15.16 -3.03
CA ILE A 432 -19.58 14.11 -2.86
C ILE A 432 -19.31 12.99 -3.87
N GLU A 433 -19.14 11.77 -3.38
CA GLU A 433 -19.03 10.55 -4.16
C GLU A 433 -20.36 9.80 -4.02
N ASN A 434 -21.24 9.92 -5.02
CA ASN A 434 -22.52 9.21 -5.02
C ASN A 434 -22.30 7.78 -5.47
N ILE A 435 -22.56 6.81 -4.60
CA ILE A 435 -22.31 5.39 -4.85
C ILE A 435 -23.63 4.72 -5.23
N LEU A 436 -23.75 4.29 -6.49
CA LEU A 436 -24.86 3.49 -6.99
C LEU A 436 -24.46 2.01 -6.97
N ARG A 437 -25.16 1.20 -6.18
CA ARG A 437 -24.93 -0.24 -6.10
C ARG A 437 -25.68 -0.96 -7.22
N MET A 438 -25.00 -1.84 -7.97
CA MET A 438 -25.60 -2.60 -9.07
C MET A 438 -26.83 -3.46 -8.70
N HIS A 439 -27.01 -3.78 -7.41
CA HIS A 439 -28.13 -4.58 -6.91
C HIS A 439 -29.29 -3.79 -6.29
N SER A 440 -29.32 -2.45 -6.45
CA SER A 440 -30.46 -1.68 -5.95
C SER A 440 -31.72 -1.91 -6.79
N ASP A 441 -32.86 -2.11 -6.12
CA ASP A 441 -34.19 -2.19 -6.73
C ASP A 441 -34.66 -0.84 -7.32
N VAL A 442 -33.95 0.24 -7.02
CA VAL A 442 -34.30 1.55 -7.58
C VAL A 442 -33.75 1.65 -9.00
N ALA A 443 -34.64 2.04 -9.92
CA ALA A 443 -34.28 2.20 -11.32
C ALA A 443 -33.04 3.08 -11.47
N GLU A 444 -32.06 2.62 -12.26
CA GLU A 444 -30.76 3.26 -12.55
C GLU A 444 -30.84 4.77 -12.88
N ASN A 445 -32.02 5.28 -13.23
CA ASN A 445 -32.25 6.67 -13.60
C ASN A 445 -32.78 7.59 -12.47
N VAL A 446 -33.28 7.05 -11.34
CA VAL A 446 -33.92 7.88 -10.29
C VAL A 446 -32.88 8.49 -9.36
N PHE A 447 -31.94 7.67 -8.86
CA PHE A 447 -30.91 8.14 -7.94
C PHE A 447 -29.98 9.20 -8.55
N PRO A 448 -29.40 9.02 -9.77
CA PRO A 448 -28.56 10.06 -10.38
C PRO A 448 -29.27 11.41 -10.47
N ARG A 449 -30.56 11.41 -10.83
CA ARG A 449 -31.34 12.63 -10.96
C ARG A 449 -31.56 13.32 -9.61
N GLN A 450 -31.92 12.57 -8.56
CA GLN A 450 -32.09 13.13 -7.22
C GLN A 450 -30.76 13.69 -6.68
N ALA A 451 -29.67 12.93 -6.85
CA ALA A 451 -28.33 13.36 -6.48
C ALA A 451 -27.93 14.64 -7.22
N ASP A 452 -28.19 14.74 -8.52
CA ASP A 452 -27.92 15.95 -9.31
C ASP A 452 -28.75 17.15 -8.83
N GLU A 453 -30.04 16.96 -8.52
CA GLU A 453 -30.91 18.02 -8.00
C GLU A 453 -30.35 18.58 -6.67
N HIS A 454 -29.95 17.71 -5.74
CA HIS A 454 -29.31 18.12 -4.48
C HIS A 454 -27.92 18.75 -4.68
N CYS A 455 -27.06 18.15 -5.52
CA CYS A 455 -25.70 18.65 -5.76
C CYS A 455 -25.68 20.02 -6.43
N ASN A 456 -26.61 20.29 -7.35
CA ASN A 456 -26.74 21.61 -7.97
C ASN A 456 -27.12 22.69 -6.93
N ALA A 457 -28.03 22.39 -6.00
CA ALA A 457 -28.38 23.33 -4.93
C ALA A 457 -27.18 23.58 -3.98
N LEU A 458 -26.40 22.54 -3.67
CA LEU A 458 -25.21 22.65 -2.83
C LEU A 458 -24.07 23.39 -3.51
N LEU A 459 -23.91 23.25 -4.83
CA LEU A 459 -22.90 23.97 -5.61
C LEU A 459 -23.02 25.48 -5.40
N ASP A 460 -24.22 26.03 -5.54
CA ASP A 460 -24.49 27.45 -5.31
C ASP A 460 -24.22 27.83 -3.84
N ALA A 461 -24.72 27.02 -2.90
CA ALA A 461 -24.58 27.28 -1.47
C ALA A 461 -23.12 27.33 -1.00
N PHE A 462 -22.25 26.44 -1.50
CA PHE A 462 -20.82 26.43 -1.18
C PHE A 462 -20.03 27.48 -1.97
N ALA A 463 -20.40 27.75 -3.23
CA ALA A 463 -19.76 28.79 -4.04
C ALA A 463 -19.90 30.17 -3.40
N GLU A 464 -21.07 30.51 -2.83
CA GLU A 464 -21.27 31.75 -2.06
C GLU A 464 -20.28 31.91 -0.89
N LYS A 465 -19.71 30.82 -0.39
CA LYS A 465 -18.79 30.77 0.74
C LYS A 465 -17.34 30.60 0.30
N SER A 466 -17.07 30.62 -1.00
CA SER A 466 -15.73 30.38 -1.60
C SER A 466 -15.17 29.00 -1.25
N ILE A 467 -16.05 27.99 -1.15
CA ILE A 467 -15.67 26.58 -0.94
C ILE A 467 -15.84 25.86 -2.28
N ASP A 468 -14.78 25.17 -2.72
CA ASP A 468 -14.80 24.32 -3.91
C ASP A 468 -15.74 23.12 -3.67
N PHE A 469 -16.76 22.97 -4.52
CA PHE A 469 -17.72 21.87 -4.43
C PHE A 469 -17.66 21.04 -5.71
N ALA A 470 -17.46 19.74 -5.55
CA ALA A 470 -17.44 18.79 -6.65
C ALA A 470 -18.27 17.56 -6.30
N TRP A 471 -18.84 16.90 -7.30
CA TRP A 471 -19.48 15.60 -7.12
C TRP A 471 -19.17 14.67 -8.28
N SER A 472 -19.21 13.39 -8.00
CA SER A 472 -19.14 12.32 -8.98
C SER A 472 -20.20 11.26 -8.67
N ILE A 473 -20.52 10.46 -9.69
CA ILE A 473 -21.34 9.25 -9.54
C ILE A 473 -20.43 8.08 -9.89
N THR A 474 -20.31 7.14 -8.96
CA THR A 474 -19.59 5.88 -9.15
C THR A 474 -20.63 4.77 -9.16
N ILE A 475 -20.52 3.87 -10.13
CA ILE A 475 -21.35 2.66 -10.22
C ILE A 475 -20.46 1.52 -9.74
N GLU A 476 -20.87 0.86 -8.67
CA GLU A 476 -20.17 -0.28 -8.06
C GLU A 476 -20.99 -1.55 -8.15
#